data_AF-A0A5C5XUX0-F1
#
_entry.id   AF-A0A5C5XUX0-F1
#
_cell.length_a   1.000
_cell.length_b   1.000
_cell.length_c   1.000
_cell.angle_alpha   90.00
_cell.angle_beta   90.00
_cell.angle_gamma   90.00
#
_symmetry.space_group_name_H-M   'P 1'
#
loop_
_entity.id
_entity.type
_entity.pdbx_description
1 polymer ?
#
loop_
_entity_poly.entity_id
_entity_poly.type
_entity_poly.pdbx_seq_one_letter_code
_entity_poly.pdbx_strand_id
1 'polypeptide(L)'
;MDKNLYEQIDPDVDILAGQVTELIDSEACESIKRQLAELSRVLGEYSLTLDIRLQVFDAERGRSLPLLQTGLATSAGNPPYTAWGDSTAHRYVVNGDLAMVPHDHCPACWAEWDFKDRNPACPGCGATMGAEVRLLIDSDCCPSCERGRVTASDPTCSECGFEVNPDHVSWG
;
A
#
# COMPACT_ATOMS: atom_id res chain seq x y z
N MET A 1 16.24 11.80 4.26
CA MET A 1 16.65 10.91 5.36
C MET A 1 17.61 9.87 4.82
N ASP A 2 18.68 9.54 5.54
CA ASP A 2 19.53 8.40 5.16
C ASP A 2 18.96 7.08 5.70
N LYS A 3 19.44 5.96 5.15
CA LYS A 3 18.92 4.62 5.44
C LYS A 3 19.07 4.23 6.92
N ASN A 4 20.18 4.60 7.56
CA ASN A 4 20.43 4.22 8.95
C ASN A 4 19.46 4.93 9.90
N LEU A 5 19.13 6.20 9.60
CA LEU A 5 18.14 6.94 10.37
C LEU A 5 16.72 6.38 10.14
N TYR A 6 16.39 5.94 8.92
CA TYR A 6 15.13 5.25 8.65
C TYR A 6 14.99 3.98 9.47
N GLU A 7 15.98 3.08 9.41
CA GLU A 7 15.97 1.80 10.13
C GLU A 7 15.90 1.99 11.66
N GLN A 8 16.37 3.13 12.18
CA GLN A 8 16.27 3.46 13.61
C GLN A 8 14.86 3.87 14.04
N ILE A 9 14.11 4.57 13.18
CA ILE A 9 12.77 5.08 13.53
C ILE A 9 11.64 4.13 13.14
N ASP A 10 11.90 3.16 12.26
CA ASP A 10 10.93 2.19 11.76
C ASP A 10 10.14 1.50 12.89
N PRO A 11 10.76 1.02 13.99
CA PRO A 11 10.01 0.41 15.09
C PRO A 11 9.06 1.38 15.81
N ASP A 12 9.42 2.67 15.89
CA ASP A 12 8.55 3.69 16.48
C ASP A 12 7.37 4.02 15.56
N VAL A 13 7.59 3.99 14.24
CA VAL A 13 6.52 4.14 13.24
C VAL A 13 5.52 2.98 13.36
N ASP A 14 5.98 1.75 13.53
CA ASP A 14 5.12 0.58 13.75
C ASP A 14 4.27 0.71 15.02
N ILE A 15 4.87 1.18 16.12
CA ILE A 15 4.14 1.43 17.38
C ILE A 15 3.05 2.48 17.16
N LEU A 16 3.37 3.57 16.47
CA LEU A 16 2.40 4.62 16.14
C LEU A 16 1.28 4.09 15.22
N ALA A 17 1.61 3.25 14.23
CA ALA A 17 0.63 2.64 13.35
C ALA A 17 -0.37 1.76 14.13
N GLY A 18 0.13 0.98 15.09
CA GLY A 18 -0.71 0.21 16.02
C GLY A 18 -1.62 1.09 16.86
N GLN A 19 -1.09 2.16 17.47
CA GLN A 19 -1.90 3.10 18.26
C GLN A 19 -2.97 3.82 17.43
N VAL A 20 -2.66 4.19 16.19
CA VAL A 20 -3.63 4.80 15.28
C VAL A 20 -4.73 3.81 14.91
N THR A 21 -4.38 2.54 14.69
CA THR A 21 -5.36 1.49 14.43
C THR A 21 -6.30 1.29 15.63
N GLU A 22 -5.74 1.20 16.84
CA GLU A 22 -6.53 1.13 18.08
C GLU A 22 -7.45 2.36 18.23
N LEU A 23 -6.97 3.55 17.90
CA LEU A 23 -7.79 4.77 17.92
C LEU A 23 -8.95 4.68 16.93
N ILE A 24 -8.69 4.22 15.69
CA ILE A 24 -9.72 4.04 14.65
C ILE A 24 -10.77 3.02 15.12
N ASP A 25 -10.35 1.94 15.78
CA ASP A 25 -11.25 0.88 16.24
C ASP A 25 -11.95 1.20 17.58
N SER A 26 -11.50 2.23 18.29
CA SER A 26 -12.06 2.64 19.57
C SER A 26 -13.47 3.24 19.47
N GLU A 27 -14.22 3.16 20.58
CA GLU A 27 -15.52 3.84 20.73
C GLU A 27 -15.42 5.36 20.53
N ALA A 28 -14.25 5.96 20.76
CA ALA A 28 -14.04 7.40 20.56
C ALA A 28 -14.20 7.80 19.08
N CYS A 29 -13.89 6.90 18.15
CA CYS A 29 -13.97 7.15 16.70
C CYS A 29 -15.36 6.82 16.11
N GLU A 30 -16.25 6.18 16.86
CA GLU A 30 -17.59 5.79 16.38
C GLU A 30 -18.49 6.98 16.03
N SER A 31 -18.30 8.13 16.68
CA SER A 31 -19.01 9.36 16.31
C SER A 31 -18.58 9.86 14.92
N ILE A 32 -17.27 9.82 14.63
CA ILE A 32 -16.69 10.22 13.35
C ILE A 32 -17.13 9.26 12.25
N LYS A 33 -17.07 7.94 12.48
CA LYS A 33 -17.53 6.93 11.52
C LYS A 33 -19.00 7.13 11.13
N ARG A 34 -19.88 7.37 12.11
CA ARG A 34 -21.29 7.66 11.85
C ARG A 34 -21.48 8.92 11.01
N GLN A 35 -20.76 9.99 11.32
CA GLN A 35 -20.85 11.24 10.57
C GLN A 35 -20.33 11.09 9.13
N LEU A 36 -19.25 10.32 8.93
CA LEU A 36 -18.72 10.00 7.61
C LEU A 36 -19.71 9.19 6.78
N ALA A 37 -20.35 8.18 7.38
CA ALA A 37 -21.40 7.40 6.70
C ALA A 37 -22.56 8.30 6.29
N GLU A 38 -23.04 9.16 7.19
CA GLU A 38 -24.13 10.08 6.88
C GLU A 38 -23.76 11.07 5.78
N LEU A 39 -22.54 11.64 5.83
CA LEU A 39 -22.06 12.56 4.81
C LEU A 39 -21.93 11.87 3.44
N SER A 40 -21.40 10.65 3.40
CA SER A 40 -21.28 9.88 2.14
C SER A 40 -22.64 9.56 1.54
N ARG A 41 -23.67 9.32 2.38
CA ARG A 41 -25.05 9.12 1.93
C ARG A 41 -25.62 10.37 1.26
N VAL A 42 -25.31 11.55 1.79
CA VAL A 42 -25.75 12.83 1.21
C VAL A 42 -25.05 13.11 -0.11
N LEU A 43 -23.77 12.75 -0.22
CA LEU A 43 -22.97 12.96 -1.43
C LEU A 43 -23.32 11.98 -2.57
N GLY A 44 -23.89 10.82 -2.26
CA GLY A 44 -24.34 9.87 -3.27
C GLY A 44 -23.19 9.15 -3.96
N GLU A 45 -22.83 9.56 -5.18
CA GLU A 45 -21.84 8.88 -6.03
C GLU A 45 -20.37 9.11 -5.61
N TYR A 46 -20.11 10.11 -4.76
CA TYR A 46 -18.76 10.45 -4.32
C TYR A 46 -18.34 9.61 -3.10
N SER A 47 -17.06 9.25 -3.06
CA SER A 47 -16.42 8.65 -1.88
C SER A 47 -15.86 9.71 -0.94
N LEU A 48 -15.82 9.38 0.33
CA LEU A 48 -15.14 10.16 1.36
C LEU A 48 -13.98 9.37 1.94
N THR A 49 -12.88 10.08 2.16
CA THR A 49 -11.71 9.55 2.85
C THR A 49 -11.31 10.54 3.95
N LEU A 50 -11.02 10.01 5.13
CA LEU A 50 -10.42 10.72 6.25
C LEU A 50 -9.06 10.11 6.53
N ASP A 51 -7.99 10.83 6.23
CA ASP A 51 -6.62 10.34 6.37
C ASP A 51 -5.92 10.87 7.63
N ILE A 52 -5.23 9.97 8.31
CA ILE A 52 -4.24 10.22 9.34
C ILE A 52 -2.87 9.96 8.70
N ARG A 53 -2.03 11.00 8.68
CA ARG A 53 -0.71 10.98 8.02
C ARG A 53 0.41 11.35 8.96
N LEU A 54 1.41 10.48 9.05
CA LEU A 54 2.71 10.78 9.64
C LEU A 54 3.70 11.04 8.50
N GLN A 55 4.38 12.18 8.54
CA GLN A 55 5.38 12.52 7.55
C GLN A 55 6.56 13.26 8.19
N VAL A 56 7.76 12.98 7.70
CA VAL A 56 8.96 13.75 8.01
C VAL A 56 9.11 14.85 6.98
N PHE A 57 9.17 16.10 7.43
CA PHE A 57 9.41 17.23 6.55
C PHE A 57 10.88 17.67 6.60
N ASP A 58 11.55 17.61 5.46
CA ASP A 58 12.89 18.17 5.26
C ASP A 58 12.75 19.63 4.82
N ALA A 59 12.96 20.55 5.76
CA ALA A 59 12.83 21.99 5.53
C ALA A 59 13.90 22.54 4.59
N GLU A 60 15.10 21.95 4.55
CA GLU A 60 16.19 22.40 3.68
C GLU A 60 15.91 22.05 2.23
N ARG A 61 15.32 20.89 1.98
CA ARG A 61 15.00 20.39 0.64
C ARG A 61 13.56 20.66 0.22
N GLY A 62 12.71 21.14 1.14
CA GLY A 62 11.29 21.42 0.92
C GLY A 62 10.50 20.17 0.53
N ARG A 63 10.83 19.00 1.09
CA ARG A 63 10.22 17.71 0.74
C ARG A 63 9.66 17.00 1.97
N SER A 64 8.52 16.33 1.80
CA SER A 64 7.96 15.42 2.81
C SER A 64 8.25 13.98 2.44
N LEU A 65 8.61 13.18 3.44
CA LEU A 65 8.65 11.73 3.38
C LEU A 65 7.47 11.18 4.18
N PRO A 66 6.44 10.59 3.55
CA PRO A 66 5.39 9.90 4.29
C PRO A 66 5.97 8.67 4.99
N LEU A 67 5.61 8.46 6.25
CA LEU A 67 5.99 7.29 7.06
C LEU A 67 4.79 6.40 7.37
N LEU A 68 3.61 6.98 7.53
CA LEU A 68 2.35 6.27 7.75
C LEU A 68 1.23 7.06 7.07
N GLN A 69 0.37 6.37 6.34
CA GLN A 69 -0.90 6.90 5.87
C GLN A 69 -1.96 5.85 6.09
N THR A 70 -2.91 6.14 6.98
CA THR A 70 -4.04 5.26 7.28
C THR A 70 -5.27 6.12 7.55
N GLY A 71 -6.46 5.54 7.58
CA GLY A 71 -7.66 6.36 7.68
C GLY A 71 -8.94 5.57 7.56
N LEU A 72 -10.01 6.30 7.27
CA LEU A 72 -11.35 5.75 7.05
C LEU A 72 -11.82 6.12 5.66
N ALA A 73 -12.34 5.15 4.92
CA ALA A 73 -12.99 5.37 3.64
C ALA A 73 -14.46 4.91 3.68
N THR A 74 -15.34 5.63 2.98
CA THR A 74 -16.75 5.24 2.82
C THR A 74 -17.32 5.79 1.51
N SER A 75 -18.34 5.14 0.98
CA SER A 75 -19.12 5.58 -0.18
C SER A 75 -20.57 5.17 -0.01
N ALA A 76 -21.48 5.96 -0.62
CA ALA A 76 -22.91 5.64 -0.72
C ALA A 76 -23.62 5.29 0.60
N GLY A 77 -23.18 5.85 1.74
CA GLY A 77 -23.77 5.60 3.05
C GLY A 77 -23.34 4.29 3.72
N ASN A 78 -22.37 3.57 3.13
CA ASN A 78 -21.85 2.33 3.72
C ASN A 78 -21.07 2.62 5.02
N PRO A 79 -20.96 1.65 5.93
CA PRO A 79 -20.08 1.75 7.08
C PRO A 79 -18.64 2.08 6.64
N PRO A 80 -17.97 3.06 7.27
CA PRO A 80 -16.57 3.33 6.97
C PRO A 80 -15.69 2.14 7.32
N TYR A 81 -14.71 1.87 6.47
CA TYR A 81 -13.70 0.83 6.67
C TYR A 81 -12.31 1.47 6.75
N THR A 82 -11.40 0.79 7.43
CA THR A 82 -10.01 1.24 7.54
C THR A 82 -9.36 1.18 6.15
N ALA A 83 -8.82 2.31 5.71
CA ALA A 83 -8.05 2.43 4.48
C ALA A 83 -6.59 2.68 4.83
N TRP A 84 -5.70 1.95 4.18
CA TRP A 84 -4.26 2.09 4.29
C TRP A 84 -3.78 2.72 2.99
N GLY A 85 -3.06 3.85 3.11
CA GLY A 85 -2.48 4.59 1.99
C GLY A 85 -0.98 4.34 1.84
N ASP A 86 -0.40 3.54 2.72
CA ASP A 86 0.86 2.86 2.49
C ASP A 86 0.62 1.65 1.60
N SER A 87 1.06 1.72 0.34
CA SER A 87 1.33 0.49 -0.37
C SER A 87 2.45 -0.23 0.36
N THR A 88 2.15 -1.37 0.98
CA THR A 88 3.12 -2.24 1.66
C THR A 88 4.39 -2.34 0.80
N ALA A 89 5.57 -2.26 1.43
CA ALA A 89 6.82 -2.41 0.70
C ALA A 89 6.88 -3.82 0.09
N HIS A 90 6.97 -3.89 -1.24
CA HIS A 90 7.08 -5.15 -1.96
C HIS A 90 8.51 -5.35 -2.45
N ARG A 91 8.93 -6.61 -2.55
CA ARG A 91 10.20 -6.99 -3.16
C ARG A 91 10.00 -7.15 -4.67
N TYR A 92 10.86 -6.52 -5.44
CA TYR A 92 10.89 -6.62 -6.90
C TYR A 92 12.26 -7.08 -7.37
N VAL A 93 12.26 -7.76 -8.52
CA VAL A 93 13.47 -7.97 -9.33
C VAL A 93 13.44 -6.94 -10.45
N VAL A 94 14.45 -6.06 -10.50
CA VAL A 94 14.61 -5.02 -11.52
C VAL A 94 15.90 -5.28 -12.28
N ASN A 95 15.80 -5.66 -13.56
CA ASN A 95 16.97 -6.02 -14.38
C ASN A 95 17.91 -7.05 -13.72
N GLY A 96 17.38 -7.93 -12.87
CA GLY A 96 18.14 -8.94 -12.13
C GLY A 96 18.55 -8.54 -10.70
N ASP A 97 18.42 -7.27 -10.33
CA ASP A 97 18.73 -6.78 -8.98
C ASP A 97 17.49 -6.72 -8.09
N LEU A 98 17.66 -7.00 -6.79
CA LEU A 98 16.58 -6.89 -5.81
C LEU A 98 16.37 -5.43 -5.40
N ALA A 99 15.12 -4.98 -5.46
CA ALA A 99 14.68 -3.68 -5.00
C ALA A 99 13.46 -3.84 -4.08
N MET A 100 13.37 -3.00 -3.04
CA MET A 100 12.22 -2.95 -2.14
C MET A 100 11.66 -1.53 -2.16
N VAL A 101 10.41 -1.40 -2.60
CA VAL A 101 9.69 -0.13 -2.70
C VAL A 101 8.21 -0.34 -2.40
N PRO A 102 7.46 0.70 -2.01
CA PRO A 102 6.00 0.66 -1.97
C PRO A 102 5.40 0.16 -3.29
N HIS A 103 4.34 -0.65 -3.22
CA HIS A 103 3.68 -1.24 -4.41
C HIS A 103 3.15 -0.21 -5.41
N ASP A 104 2.93 1.03 -5.01
CA ASP A 104 2.51 2.17 -5.84
C ASP A 104 3.69 2.93 -6.45
N HIS A 105 4.95 2.55 -6.18
CA HIS A 105 6.14 3.21 -6.72
C HIS A 105 6.89 2.33 -7.71
N CYS A 106 7.57 2.95 -8.66
CA CYS A 106 8.45 2.25 -9.60
C CYS A 106 9.74 1.81 -8.90
N PRO A 107 10.10 0.52 -8.90
CA PRO A 107 11.33 0.07 -8.26
C PRO A 107 12.60 0.50 -9.01
N ALA A 108 12.48 0.92 -10.28
CA ALA A 108 13.61 1.43 -11.06
C ALA A 108 13.88 2.93 -10.87
N CYS A 109 12.83 3.77 -10.81
CA CYS A 109 12.99 5.23 -10.80
C CYS A 109 12.26 5.96 -9.68
N TRP A 110 11.54 5.25 -8.81
CA TRP A 110 10.76 5.81 -7.70
C TRP A 110 9.62 6.75 -8.10
N ALA A 111 9.26 6.83 -9.38
CA ALA A 111 8.05 7.53 -9.78
C ALA A 111 6.80 6.78 -9.33
N GLU A 112 5.73 7.51 -9.03
CA GLU A 112 4.39 6.95 -8.81
C GLU A 112 3.97 6.10 -10.01
N TRP A 113 3.49 4.90 -9.72
CA TRP A 113 3.13 3.89 -10.69
C TRP A 113 2.09 2.94 -10.07
N ASP A 114 0.86 3.43 -9.98
CA ASP A 114 -0.29 2.67 -9.51
C ASP A 114 -0.81 1.66 -10.53
N PHE A 115 -1.48 0.63 -10.01
CA PHE A 115 -2.16 -0.40 -10.80
C PHE A 115 -1.26 -1.03 -11.87
N LYS A 116 -0.03 -1.43 -11.49
CA LYS A 116 1.01 -1.98 -12.37
C LYS A 116 0.52 -3.14 -13.26
N ASP A 117 -0.44 -3.93 -12.78
CA ASP A 117 -1.03 -5.01 -13.58
C ASP A 117 -1.90 -4.53 -14.73
N ARG A 118 -2.55 -3.37 -14.59
CA ARG A 118 -3.40 -2.77 -15.64
C ARG A 118 -2.63 -1.82 -16.54
N ASN A 119 -1.67 -1.11 -15.96
CA ASN A 119 -0.82 -0.13 -16.63
C ASN A 119 0.65 -0.59 -16.51
N PRO A 120 1.09 -1.56 -17.32
CA PRO A 120 2.36 -2.24 -17.09
C PRO A 120 3.60 -1.42 -17.41
N ALA A 121 3.51 -0.20 -17.93
CA ALA A 121 4.67 0.65 -18.16
C ALA A 121 4.71 1.80 -17.15
N CYS A 122 5.86 2.01 -16.52
CA CYS A 122 6.09 3.13 -15.61
C CYS A 122 5.96 4.48 -16.34
N PRO A 123 5.17 5.44 -15.84
CA PRO A 123 5.04 6.75 -16.47
C PRO A 123 6.31 7.60 -16.37
N GLY A 124 7.18 7.34 -15.39
CA GLY A 124 8.41 8.10 -15.17
C GLY A 124 9.59 7.65 -16.02
N CYS A 125 9.84 6.34 -16.13
CA CYS A 125 11.01 5.79 -16.81
C CYS A 125 10.73 4.79 -17.93
N GLY A 126 9.48 4.37 -18.13
CA GLY A 126 9.10 3.39 -19.14
C GLY A 126 9.44 1.94 -18.83
N ALA A 127 10.03 1.63 -17.67
CA ALA A 127 10.25 0.24 -17.24
C ALA A 127 8.92 -0.51 -17.17
N THR A 128 8.92 -1.78 -17.60
CA THR A 128 7.68 -2.56 -17.80
C THR A 128 7.57 -3.74 -16.83
N MET A 129 6.38 -3.90 -16.23
CA MET A 129 6.03 -5.03 -15.37
C MET A 129 5.97 -6.32 -16.19
N GLY A 130 6.58 -7.38 -15.69
CA GLY A 130 6.80 -8.66 -16.39
C GLY A 130 8.04 -8.71 -17.29
N ALA A 131 8.62 -7.56 -17.63
CA ALA A 131 9.84 -7.47 -18.43
C ALA A 131 11.04 -7.04 -17.56
N GLU A 132 11.35 -5.74 -17.48
CA GLU A 132 12.45 -5.21 -16.67
C GLU A 132 12.15 -5.30 -15.17
N VAL A 133 10.86 -5.27 -14.79
CA VAL A 133 10.41 -5.30 -13.40
C VAL A 133 9.51 -6.51 -13.18
N ARG A 134 9.79 -7.32 -12.15
CA ARG A 134 8.89 -8.41 -11.71
C ARG A 134 8.70 -8.37 -10.21
N LEU A 135 7.51 -8.67 -9.72
CA LEU A 135 7.27 -8.84 -8.28
C LEU A 135 7.92 -10.15 -7.82
N LEU A 136 8.74 -10.10 -6.77
CA LEU A 136 9.32 -11.30 -6.17
C LEU A 136 8.31 -11.92 -5.20
N ILE A 137 7.97 -13.18 -5.43
CA ILE A 137 7.24 -14.02 -4.48
C ILE A 137 8.22 -15.08 -3.97
N ASP A 138 8.84 -14.80 -2.83
CA ASP A 138 9.85 -15.64 -2.17
C ASP A 138 9.29 -16.47 -1.00
N SER A 139 7.99 -16.36 -0.76
CA SER A 139 7.23 -17.21 0.14
C SER A 139 5.93 -17.60 -0.54
N ASP A 140 5.38 -18.77 -0.22
CA ASP A 140 4.07 -19.19 -0.73
C ASP A 140 2.92 -18.31 -0.19
N CYS A 141 3.19 -17.17 0.44
CA CYS A 141 2.18 -16.27 1.01
C CYS A 141 1.59 -15.36 -0.08
N CYS A 142 0.28 -15.13 -0.02
CA CYS A 142 -0.42 -14.23 -0.94
C CYS A 142 0.07 -12.78 -0.75
N PRO A 143 0.57 -12.11 -1.81
CA PRO A 143 1.09 -10.74 -1.70
C PRO A 143 0.00 -9.69 -1.45
N SER A 144 -1.28 -10.05 -1.64
CA SER A 144 -2.40 -9.13 -1.41
C SER A 144 -2.93 -9.18 0.02
N CYS A 145 -2.98 -10.35 0.66
CA CYS A 145 -3.65 -10.51 1.96
C CYS A 145 -2.79 -11.15 3.06
N GLU A 146 -1.60 -11.65 2.71
CA GLU A 146 -0.62 -12.31 3.59
C GLU A 146 -1.11 -13.53 4.39
N ARG A 147 -2.41 -13.86 4.31
CA ARG A 147 -3.06 -14.96 5.04
C ARG A 147 -3.19 -16.23 4.20
N GLY A 148 -3.53 -16.08 2.92
CA GLY A 148 -3.67 -17.19 2.00
C GLY A 148 -2.36 -17.57 1.33
N ARG A 149 -2.38 -18.65 0.55
CA ARG A 149 -1.21 -19.12 -0.19
C ARG A 149 -1.36 -18.94 -1.69
N VAL A 150 -0.25 -18.67 -2.36
CA VAL A 150 -0.12 -18.66 -3.83
C VAL A 150 1.18 -19.35 -4.20
N THR A 151 1.15 -20.16 -5.26
CA THR A 151 2.33 -20.88 -5.77
C THR A 151 2.38 -20.80 -7.29
N ALA A 152 3.52 -21.14 -7.90
CA ALA A 152 3.64 -21.17 -9.36
C ALA A 152 2.63 -22.14 -10.02
N SER A 153 2.24 -23.22 -9.33
CA SER A 153 1.24 -24.19 -9.82
C SER A 153 -0.20 -23.82 -9.49
N ASP A 154 -0.42 -22.94 -8.51
CA ASP A 154 -1.72 -22.51 -8.04
C ASP A 154 -1.65 -21.01 -7.70
N PRO A 155 -1.78 -20.13 -8.72
CA PRO A 155 -1.53 -18.70 -8.57
C PRO A 155 -2.71 -17.94 -7.95
N THR A 156 -3.80 -18.63 -7.61
CA THR A 156 -5.00 -18.02 -7.02
C THR A 156 -5.03 -18.23 -5.52
N CYS A 157 -5.15 -17.14 -4.77
CA CYS A 157 -5.24 -17.17 -3.31
C CYS A 157 -6.56 -17.78 -2.84
N SER A 158 -6.49 -18.82 -2.00
CA SER A 158 -7.66 -19.50 -1.43
C SER A 158 -8.49 -18.64 -0.45
N GLU A 159 -7.89 -17.60 0.14
CA GLU A 159 -8.52 -16.77 1.18
C GLU A 159 -9.19 -15.51 0.61
N CYS A 160 -8.54 -14.82 -0.33
CA CYS A 160 -9.05 -13.56 -0.87
C CYS A 160 -9.41 -13.61 -2.37
N GLY A 161 -9.14 -14.72 -3.06
CA GLY A 161 -9.41 -14.86 -4.50
C GLY A 161 -8.49 -14.05 -5.41
N PHE A 162 -7.47 -13.40 -4.87
CA PHE A 162 -6.46 -12.69 -5.66
C PHE A 162 -5.71 -13.67 -6.57
N GLU A 163 -5.65 -13.37 -7.87
CA GLU A 163 -4.94 -14.18 -8.86
C GLU A 163 -3.65 -13.47 -9.27
N VAL A 164 -2.53 -14.15 -9.05
CA VAL A 164 -1.21 -13.67 -9.47
C VAL A 164 -1.07 -13.87 -10.97
N ASN A 165 -0.71 -12.83 -11.72
CA ASN A 165 -0.30 -12.98 -13.11
C ASN A 165 1.12 -13.60 -13.16
N PRO A 166 1.29 -14.84 -13.67
CA PRO A 166 2.59 -15.51 -13.69
C PRO A 166 3.63 -14.79 -14.54
N ASP A 167 3.21 -14.00 -15.53
CA ASP A 167 4.13 -13.22 -16.39
C ASP A 167 4.72 -12.01 -15.66
N HIS A 168 4.08 -11.55 -14.58
CA HIS A 168 4.47 -10.35 -13.83
C HIS A 168 5.33 -10.65 -12.61
N VAL A 169 5.52 -11.92 -12.27
CA VAL A 169 6.19 -12.34 -11.03
C VAL A 169 7.44 -13.14 -11.28
N SER A 170 8.34 -13.12 -10.31
CA SER A 170 9.47 -14.03 -10.19
C SER A 170 9.26 -14.85 -8.94
N TRP A 171 9.26 -16.17 -9.07
CA TRP A 171 9.21 -17.09 -7.94
C TRP A 171 10.62 -17.28 -7.39
N GLY A 172 10.80 -17.11 -6.08
CA GLY A 172 12.06 -17.27 -5.35
C GLY A 172 12.27 -18.68 -4.81
#